data_AF-A0AAD7UC68-F1
#
_entry.id   AF-A0AAD7UC68-F1
#
_cell.length_a   1.000
_cell.length_b   1.000
_cell.length_c   1.000
_cell.angle_alpha   90.00
_cell.angle_beta   90.00
_cell.angle_gamma   90.00
#
_symmetry.space_group_name_H-M   'P 1'
#
loop_
_entity.id
_entity.type
_entity.pdbx_description
1 polymer ?
#
loop_
_entity_poly.entity_id
_entity_poly.type
_entity_poly.pdbx_seq_one_letter_code
_entity_poly.pdbx_strand_id
1 'polypeptide(L)'
;MTATTRSEVIESAFAAARMIVTEGIGEGRQAHGFFIVIGDTATIFAEHWRRDVDNYECPYGTWRIDYDRRDRDLYISQYETRKKAICSLFFEDGAVVVDRDTGRIHCGGFFVKNTTHASCSAGARHRAASSMATQAGTCYVILASESICGSVHCQPPARAAFTAFPYSNESRHVPIQEDLSLLISKFKDMPPNKRAEVIIELQKVAQEQPGLQPTVDHLSKGETTAAQATIDAVPKYVRILSQKAVARYIEEAKAQEEHWSQVFSINFDFPTIRFPLLV
;
A
#
# COMPACT_ATOMS: atom_id res chain seq x y z
N MET A 1 2.30 -15.90 -13.97
CA MET A 1 2.28 -14.82 -12.97
C MET A 1 3.45 -15.09 -12.03
N THR A 2 4.34 -14.12 -11.85
CA THR A 2 5.40 -14.21 -10.83
C THR A 2 4.74 -14.29 -9.46
N ALA A 3 5.32 -15.07 -8.54
CA ALA A 3 4.79 -15.17 -7.18
C ALA A 3 4.91 -13.79 -6.50
N THR A 4 3.77 -13.19 -6.17
CA THR A 4 3.74 -11.93 -5.42
C THR A 4 4.21 -12.20 -3.99
N THR A 5 5.11 -11.38 -3.46
CA THR A 5 5.53 -11.54 -2.07
C THR A 5 4.48 -10.95 -1.13
N ARG A 6 4.43 -11.43 0.12
CA ARG A 6 3.52 -10.87 1.14
C ARG A 6 3.77 -9.38 1.38
N SER A 7 5.02 -8.94 1.26
CA SER A 7 5.38 -7.53 1.39
C SER A 7 4.76 -6.68 0.27
N GLU A 8 4.81 -7.16 -0.98
CA GLU A 8 4.22 -6.47 -2.12
C GLU A 8 2.69 -6.33 -2.00
N VAL A 9 2.01 -7.35 -1.45
CA VAL A 9 0.56 -7.26 -1.19
C VAL A 9 0.24 -6.19 -0.15
N ILE A 10 1.02 -6.12 0.93
CA ILE A 10 0.85 -5.11 1.98
C ILE A 10 1.11 -3.71 1.44
N GLU A 11 2.19 -3.50 0.70
CA GLU A 11 2.50 -2.20 0.08
C GLU A 11 1.43 -1.80 -0.93
N SER A 12 0.97 -2.73 -1.77
CA SER A 12 -0.15 -2.50 -2.69
C SER A 12 -1.43 -2.10 -1.96
N ALA A 13 -1.72 -2.72 -0.81
CA ALA A 13 -2.87 -2.38 0.01
C ALA A 13 -2.74 -1.00 0.66
N PHE A 14 -1.54 -0.62 1.14
CA PHE A 14 -1.28 0.74 1.61
C PHE A 14 -1.42 1.77 0.49
N ALA A 15 -0.90 1.47 -0.71
CA ALA A 15 -1.03 2.35 -1.87
C ALA A 15 -2.50 2.58 -2.21
N ALA A 16 -3.30 1.51 -2.31
CA ALA A 16 -4.74 1.60 -2.53
C ALA A 16 -5.44 2.40 -1.41
N ALA A 17 -5.13 2.11 -0.14
CA ALA A 17 -5.72 2.81 1.00
C ALA A 17 -5.38 4.31 1.01
N ARG A 18 -4.14 4.69 0.67
CA ARG A 18 -3.73 6.10 0.51
C ARG A 18 -4.59 6.79 -0.52
N MET A 19 -4.72 6.18 -1.69
CA MET A 19 -5.52 6.73 -2.79
C MET A 19 -6.99 6.94 -2.37
N ILE A 20 -7.60 5.96 -1.70
CA ILE A 20 -8.98 6.06 -1.21
C ILE A 20 -9.12 7.17 -0.17
N VAL A 21 -8.17 7.27 0.75
CA VAL A 21 -8.19 8.33 1.77
C VAL A 21 -7.98 9.70 1.15
N THR A 22 -7.11 9.86 0.15
CA THR A 22 -6.80 11.18 -0.43
C THR A 22 -7.83 11.64 -1.45
N GLU A 23 -8.33 10.73 -2.28
CA GLU A 23 -9.20 11.07 -3.41
C GLU A 23 -10.68 10.78 -3.13
N GLY A 24 -10.96 9.95 -2.13
CA GLY A 24 -12.30 9.47 -1.82
C GLY A 24 -12.70 8.25 -2.65
N ILE A 25 -13.98 7.91 -2.60
CA ILE A 25 -14.55 6.72 -3.26
C ILE A 25 -15.18 7.03 -4.63
N GLY A 26 -15.00 8.25 -5.13
CA GLY A 26 -15.60 8.76 -6.37
C GLY A 26 -16.67 9.82 -6.11
N GLU A 27 -17.07 10.54 -7.16
CA GLU A 27 -18.15 11.55 -7.12
C GLU A 27 -17.96 12.64 -6.03
N GLY A 28 -16.70 12.93 -5.66
CA GLY A 28 -16.39 13.91 -4.61
C GLY A 28 -16.65 13.43 -3.17
N ARG A 29 -17.03 12.16 -2.99
CA ARG A 29 -17.40 11.58 -1.69
C ARG A 29 -16.20 11.01 -0.93
N GLN A 30 -16.16 11.30 0.37
CA GLN A 30 -15.21 10.69 1.30
C GLN A 30 -15.64 9.26 1.66
N ALA A 31 -14.69 8.41 2.05
CA ALA A 31 -14.99 7.10 2.63
C ALA A 31 -15.43 7.24 4.11
N HIS A 32 -16.36 6.41 4.58
CA HIS A 32 -16.86 6.40 5.97
C HIS A 32 -15.88 5.78 6.99
N GLY A 33 -14.59 5.75 6.65
CA GLY A 33 -13.57 4.95 7.32
C GLY A 33 -13.72 3.46 6.99
N PHE A 34 -12.61 2.76 6.93
CA PHE A 34 -12.56 1.37 6.46
C PHE A 34 -11.37 0.65 7.06
N PHE A 35 -11.36 -0.68 6.94
CA PHE A 35 -10.14 -1.44 7.16
C PHE A 35 -9.98 -2.56 6.14
N ILE A 36 -8.73 -2.86 5.82
CA ILE A 36 -8.33 -3.93 4.90
C ILE A 36 -7.70 -5.03 5.74
N VAL A 37 -8.21 -6.25 5.61
CA VAL A 37 -7.68 -7.45 6.26
C VAL A 37 -6.88 -8.22 5.23
N ILE A 38 -5.60 -8.41 5.47
CA ILE A 38 -4.69 -9.17 4.61
C ILE A 38 -4.32 -10.43 5.38
N GLY A 39 -4.80 -11.58 4.93
CA GLY A 39 -4.66 -12.83 5.67
C GLY A 39 -4.80 -14.07 4.80
N ASP A 40 -4.70 -15.22 5.45
CA ASP A 40 -4.95 -16.52 4.83
C ASP A 40 -6.46 -16.71 4.66
N THR A 41 -6.94 -16.62 3.42
CA THR A 41 -8.37 -16.65 3.16
C THR A 41 -8.99 -18.02 3.40
N ALA A 42 -8.23 -19.11 3.22
CA ALA A 42 -8.70 -20.45 3.59
C ALA A 42 -8.95 -20.55 5.09
N THR A 43 -8.14 -19.87 5.91
CA THR A 43 -8.34 -19.81 7.37
C THR A 43 -9.47 -18.87 7.75
N ILE A 44 -9.55 -17.67 7.16
CA ILE A 44 -10.62 -16.69 7.44
C ILE A 44 -11.99 -17.25 7.10
N PHE A 45 -12.10 -18.04 6.03
CA PHE A 45 -13.37 -18.60 5.55
C PHE A 45 -13.55 -20.09 5.89
N ALA A 46 -12.73 -20.65 6.79
CA ALA A 46 -12.69 -22.09 7.09
C ALA A 46 -14.09 -22.70 7.34
N GLU A 47 -14.45 -23.66 6.48
CA GLU A 47 -15.51 -24.71 6.51
C GLU A 47 -16.92 -24.45 7.07
N HIS A 48 -17.33 -23.21 7.35
CA HIS A 48 -18.72 -22.91 7.69
C HIS A 48 -19.39 -21.98 6.69
N TRP A 49 -19.29 -22.32 5.41
CA TRP A 49 -20.18 -21.78 4.40
C TRP A 49 -21.60 -22.33 4.60
N ARG A 50 -22.35 -21.78 5.56
CA ARG A 50 -23.81 -21.93 5.56
C ARG A 50 -24.39 -20.80 4.74
N ARG A 51 -24.90 -21.16 3.56
CA ARG A 51 -25.63 -20.28 2.66
C ARG A 51 -27.06 -20.15 3.18
N ASP A 52 -27.30 -19.23 4.12
CA ASP A 52 -28.66 -18.81 4.41
C ASP A 52 -28.99 -17.65 3.48
N VAL A 53 -29.55 -18.03 2.32
CA VAL A 53 -30.28 -17.30 1.26
C VAL A 53 -29.77 -15.91 0.82
N ASP A 54 -29.35 -15.02 1.72
CA ASP A 54 -28.87 -13.66 1.44
C ASP A 54 -27.65 -13.21 2.27
N ASN A 55 -27.14 -14.03 3.21
CA ASN A 55 -25.95 -13.72 4.01
C ASN A 55 -24.98 -14.88 4.06
N TYR A 56 -23.71 -14.60 3.78
CA TYR A 56 -22.64 -15.56 4.03
C TYR A 56 -22.08 -15.36 5.43
N GLU A 57 -22.13 -16.42 6.22
CA GLU A 57 -21.49 -16.46 7.54
C GLU A 57 -20.18 -17.24 7.46
N CYS A 58 -19.20 -16.83 8.26
CA CYS A 58 -18.00 -17.60 8.58
C CYS A 58 -17.69 -17.45 10.08
N PRO A 59 -16.73 -18.22 10.63
CA PRO A 59 -16.42 -18.17 12.06
C PRO A 59 -16.05 -16.78 12.59
N TYR A 60 -15.46 -15.94 11.73
CA TYR A 60 -14.94 -14.62 12.11
C TYR A 60 -15.84 -13.46 11.69
N GLY A 61 -16.86 -13.68 10.86
CA GLY A 61 -17.69 -12.60 10.37
C GLY A 61 -18.80 -12.97 9.39
N THR A 62 -19.48 -11.96 8.88
CA THR A 62 -20.41 -12.04 7.73
C THR A 62 -19.95 -11.10 6.64
N TRP A 63 -20.32 -11.34 5.38
CA TRP A 63 -20.06 -10.36 4.31
C TRP A 63 -21.22 -10.28 3.34
N ARG A 64 -21.34 -9.12 2.70
CA ARG A 64 -22.42 -8.79 1.77
C ARG A 64 -22.03 -8.92 0.32
N ILE A 65 -20.76 -8.68 0.00
CA ILE A 65 -20.30 -8.68 -1.39
C ILE A 65 -19.25 -9.78 -1.59
N ASP A 66 -19.65 -10.85 -2.28
CA ASP A 66 -18.80 -11.96 -2.70
C ASP A 66 -18.30 -11.72 -4.13
N TYR A 67 -17.00 -11.44 -4.28
CA TYR A 67 -16.36 -11.24 -5.58
C TYR A 67 -15.79 -12.53 -6.17
N ASP A 68 -15.84 -13.64 -5.45
CA ASP A 68 -15.32 -14.92 -5.94
C ASP A 68 -16.11 -15.45 -7.15
N ARG A 69 -17.36 -15.00 -7.35
CA ARG A 69 -18.30 -15.66 -8.28
C ARG A 69 -18.95 -14.82 -9.36
N ARG A 70 -19.01 -13.49 -9.27
CA ARG A 70 -19.78 -12.66 -10.21
C ARG A 70 -18.98 -11.62 -10.99
N ASP A 71 -17.81 -11.22 -10.52
CA ASP A 71 -16.96 -10.26 -11.21
C ASP A 71 -15.49 -10.53 -10.88
N ARG A 72 -14.76 -11.06 -11.87
CA ARG A 72 -13.34 -10.88 -12.21
C ARG A 72 -12.32 -10.97 -11.07
N ASP A 73 -11.23 -11.69 -11.30
CA ASP A 73 -10.04 -11.71 -10.45
C ASP A 73 -9.53 -10.27 -10.18
N LEU A 74 -10.05 -9.66 -9.11
CA LEU A 74 -9.72 -8.32 -8.65
C LEU A 74 -8.55 -8.45 -7.70
N TYR A 75 -7.47 -7.74 -8.01
CA TYR A 75 -6.27 -7.71 -7.17
C TYR A 75 -6.07 -6.31 -6.62
N ILE A 76 -5.63 -6.20 -5.37
CA ILE A 76 -5.43 -4.90 -4.72
C ILE A 76 -4.37 -4.06 -5.44
N SER A 77 -3.38 -4.71 -6.07
CA SER A 77 -2.35 -4.07 -6.91
C SER A 77 -2.89 -3.44 -8.19
N GLN A 78 -4.12 -3.78 -8.60
CA GLN A 78 -4.78 -3.23 -9.79
C GLN A 78 -5.60 -1.98 -9.48
N TYR A 79 -5.37 -1.31 -8.34
CA TYR A 79 -6.13 -0.12 -7.94
C TYR A 79 -6.34 0.88 -9.08
N GLU A 80 -5.29 1.27 -9.80
CA GLU A 80 -5.39 2.27 -10.87
C GLU A 80 -6.25 1.80 -12.05
N THR A 81 -6.05 0.57 -12.52
CA THR A 81 -6.77 0.03 -13.69
C THR A 81 -8.19 -0.43 -13.37
N ARG A 82 -8.47 -0.71 -12.09
CA ARG A 82 -9.76 -1.20 -11.58
C ARG A 82 -10.40 -0.26 -10.55
N LYS A 83 -10.02 1.02 -10.58
CA LYS A 83 -10.37 2.02 -9.57
C LYS A 83 -11.84 2.02 -9.18
N LYS A 84 -12.75 2.07 -10.16
CA LYS A 84 -14.20 2.08 -9.90
C LYS A 84 -14.67 0.85 -9.11
N ALA A 85 -14.21 -0.34 -9.49
CA ALA A 85 -14.60 -1.59 -8.86
C ALA A 85 -13.99 -1.73 -7.45
N ILE A 86 -12.74 -1.28 -7.27
CA ILE A 86 -12.09 -1.33 -5.96
C ILE A 86 -12.70 -0.27 -5.03
N CYS A 87 -12.96 0.95 -5.49
CA CYS A 87 -13.60 1.99 -4.67
C CYS A 87 -15.01 1.59 -4.20
N SER A 88 -15.79 0.84 -5.00
CA SER A 88 -17.11 0.38 -4.55
C SER A 88 -17.06 -0.54 -3.32
N LEU A 89 -15.92 -1.18 -3.05
CA LEU A 89 -15.71 -2.02 -1.86
C LEU A 89 -15.70 -1.20 -0.56
N PHE A 90 -15.41 0.09 -0.65
CA PHE A 90 -15.27 1.02 0.47
C PHE A 90 -16.47 1.94 0.62
N PHE A 91 -17.54 1.68 -0.16
CA PHE A 91 -18.79 2.42 -0.08
C PHE A 91 -19.65 1.96 1.10
N GLU A 92 -19.62 0.66 1.39
CA GLU A 92 -20.36 0.05 2.49
C GLU A 92 -19.49 -0.09 3.76
N ASP A 93 -20.16 -0.19 4.90
CA ASP A 93 -19.50 -0.53 6.16
C ASP A 93 -18.94 -1.94 6.13
N GLY A 94 -17.78 -2.11 6.79
CA GLY A 94 -17.13 -3.40 6.98
C GLY A 94 -15.67 -3.37 6.55
N ALA A 95 -15.10 -4.57 6.46
CA ALA A 95 -13.74 -4.78 5.98
C ALA A 95 -13.71 -5.19 4.51
N VAL A 96 -12.58 -4.91 3.87
CA VAL A 96 -12.19 -5.54 2.61
C VAL A 96 -11.19 -6.65 2.94
N VAL A 97 -11.45 -7.88 2.49
CA VAL A 97 -10.58 -9.03 2.75
C VAL A 97 -9.73 -9.32 1.51
N VAL A 98 -8.43 -9.36 1.70
CA VAL A 98 -7.41 -9.60 0.68
C VAL A 98 -6.62 -10.84 1.05
N ASP A 99 -6.44 -11.73 0.09
CA ASP A 99 -5.59 -12.89 0.22
C ASP A 99 -4.12 -12.48 0.30
N ARG A 100 -3.43 -12.91 1.35
CA ARG A 100 -2.06 -12.47 1.64
C ARG A 100 -1.02 -12.95 0.63
N ASP A 101 -1.26 -14.07 -0.04
CA ASP A 101 -0.26 -14.73 -0.89
C ASP A 101 -0.46 -14.36 -2.37
N THR A 102 -1.69 -14.02 -2.77
CA THR A 102 -2.01 -13.63 -4.16
C THR A 102 -2.31 -12.14 -4.34
N GLY A 103 -2.73 -11.44 -3.27
CA GLY A 103 -3.25 -10.07 -3.35
C GLY A 103 -4.66 -9.98 -3.94
N ARG A 104 -5.34 -11.11 -4.14
CA ARG A 104 -6.72 -11.17 -4.62
C ARG A 104 -7.68 -10.63 -3.57
N ILE A 105 -8.65 -9.83 -3.98
CA ILE A 105 -9.72 -9.35 -3.12
C ILE A 105 -10.83 -10.41 -3.09
N HIS A 106 -11.15 -10.94 -1.91
CA HIS A 106 -12.18 -11.97 -1.74
C HIS A 106 -13.56 -11.38 -1.51
N CYS A 107 -13.67 -10.39 -0.62
CA CYS A 107 -14.95 -9.77 -0.31
C CYS A 107 -14.79 -8.32 0.16
N GLY A 108 -15.90 -7.59 0.05
CA GLY A 108 -16.13 -6.28 0.67
C GLY A 108 -17.30 -6.35 1.65
N GLY A 109 -17.35 -5.41 2.58
CA GLY A 109 -18.39 -5.36 3.60
C GLY A 109 -18.33 -6.52 4.60
N PHE A 110 -17.12 -6.97 4.97
CA PHE A 110 -16.91 -8.03 5.95
C PHE A 110 -17.09 -7.50 7.38
N PHE A 111 -18.13 -7.94 8.08
CA PHE A 111 -18.44 -7.59 9.46
C PHE A 111 -17.85 -8.60 10.42
N VAL A 112 -16.90 -8.15 11.25
CA VAL A 112 -16.25 -8.97 12.27
C VAL A 112 -17.22 -9.24 13.41
N LYS A 113 -17.55 -10.51 13.64
CA LYS A 113 -18.52 -10.91 14.69
C LYS A 113 -17.90 -10.93 16.08
N ASN A 114 -16.71 -11.52 16.20
CA ASN A 114 -16.06 -11.73 17.49
C ASN A 114 -14.98 -10.66 17.72
N THR A 115 -15.21 -9.76 18.68
CA THR A 115 -14.24 -8.72 19.08
C THR A 115 -13.62 -8.95 20.47
N THR A 116 -13.75 -10.17 21.02
CA THR A 116 -13.22 -10.49 22.36
C THR A 116 -11.69 -10.37 22.47
N HIS A 117 -10.97 -10.48 21.36
CA HIS A 117 -9.51 -10.35 21.30
C HIS A 117 -9.05 -8.91 20.93
N ALA A 118 -9.98 -7.96 20.83
CA ALA A 118 -9.69 -6.58 20.51
C ALA A 118 -8.92 -5.86 21.63
N SER A 119 -8.16 -4.83 21.26
CA SER A 119 -7.66 -3.85 22.23
C SER A 119 -8.82 -3.10 22.92
N CYS A 120 -8.72 -2.89 24.25
CA CYS A 120 -9.85 -2.45 25.07
C CYS A 120 -10.22 -0.97 24.96
N SER A 121 -9.40 -0.12 24.31
CA SER A 121 -9.48 1.35 24.44
C SER A 121 -9.96 2.11 23.19
N ALA A 122 -10.65 1.45 22.24
CA ALA A 122 -10.98 2.08 20.96
C ALA A 122 -12.42 1.84 20.47
N GLY A 123 -12.81 2.60 19.42
CA GLY A 123 -14.13 2.50 18.77
C GLY A 123 -14.36 1.18 18.03
N ALA A 124 -15.61 0.92 17.63
CA ALA A 124 -16.03 -0.38 17.08
C ALA A 124 -15.17 -0.87 15.90
N ARG A 125 -14.84 0.00 14.94
CA ARG A 125 -14.01 -0.36 13.78
C ARG A 125 -12.57 -0.71 14.16
N HIS A 126 -12.02 -0.01 15.16
CA HIS A 126 -10.68 -0.31 15.67
C HIS A 126 -10.66 -1.62 16.44
N ARG A 127 -11.71 -1.90 17.24
CA ARG A 127 -11.85 -3.20 17.91
C ARG A 127 -11.98 -4.34 16.91
N ALA A 128 -12.79 -4.17 15.87
CA ALA A 128 -12.91 -5.13 14.78
C ALA A 128 -11.56 -5.38 14.08
N ALA A 129 -10.85 -4.32 13.69
CA ALA A 129 -9.55 -4.41 13.04
C ALA A 129 -8.49 -5.11 13.92
N SER A 130 -8.37 -4.68 15.18
CA SER A 130 -7.45 -5.24 16.18
C SER A 130 -7.74 -6.72 16.47
N SER A 131 -9.02 -7.09 16.55
CA SER A 131 -9.43 -8.47 16.76
C SER A 131 -9.13 -9.36 15.56
N MET A 132 -9.35 -8.87 14.33
CA MET A 132 -9.00 -9.63 13.13
C MET A 132 -7.50 -9.85 12.97
N ALA A 133 -6.66 -8.92 13.44
CA ALA A 133 -5.21 -9.08 13.37
C ALA A 133 -4.69 -10.27 14.19
N THR A 134 -5.38 -10.65 15.28
CA THR A 134 -5.04 -11.79 16.14
C THR A 134 -5.82 -13.07 15.80
N GLN A 135 -6.96 -12.95 15.13
CA GLN A 135 -7.79 -14.07 14.71
C GLN A 135 -7.31 -14.67 13.37
N ALA A 136 -7.83 -15.86 13.04
CA ALA A 136 -7.65 -16.53 11.75
C ALA A 136 -6.18 -16.72 11.29
N GLY A 137 -5.29 -17.15 12.20
CA GLY A 137 -3.90 -17.48 11.84
C GLY A 137 -2.98 -16.27 11.67
N THR A 138 -3.33 -15.14 12.29
CA THR A 138 -2.68 -13.81 12.24
C THR A 138 -2.82 -13.10 10.89
N CYS A 139 -3.40 -11.90 10.93
CA CYS A 139 -3.64 -11.06 9.75
C CYS A 139 -2.87 -9.74 9.86
N TYR A 140 -2.49 -9.17 8.72
CA TYR A 140 -2.06 -7.78 8.65
C TYR A 140 -3.29 -6.91 8.38
N VAL A 141 -3.60 -5.98 9.28
CA VAL A 141 -4.80 -5.14 9.14
C VAL A 141 -4.43 -3.67 9.00
N ILE A 142 -4.96 -3.01 7.98
CA ILE A 142 -4.80 -1.56 7.74
C ILE A 142 -6.12 -0.88 8.05
N LEU A 143 -6.16 0.04 9.00
CA LEU A 143 -7.34 0.80 9.38
C LEU A 143 -7.18 2.28 9.02
N ALA A 144 -8.18 2.82 8.32
CA ALA A 144 -8.39 4.24 8.15
C ALA A 144 -9.64 4.67 8.93
N SER A 145 -9.49 5.58 9.89
CA SER A 145 -10.65 6.19 10.56
C SER A 145 -11.38 7.14 9.62
N GLU A 146 -12.68 7.35 9.84
CA GLU A 146 -13.45 8.31 9.04
C GLU A 146 -12.85 9.72 9.11
N SER A 147 -12.34 10.11 10.29
CA SER A 147 -11.71 11.40 10.52
C SER A 147 -10.43 11.68 9.71
N ILE A 148 -9.81 10.64 9.13
CA ILE A 148 -8.63 10.81 8.27
C ILE A 148 -8.99 10.76 6.79
N CYS A 149 -10.22 10.37 6.43
CA CYS A 149 -10.66 10.27 5.05
C CYS A 149 -10.95 11.65 4.45
N GLY A 150 -10.39 11.88 3.27
CA GLY A 150 -10.62 13.05 2.44
C GLY A 150 -11.35 12.70 1.14
N SER A 151 -11.39 13.68 0.25
CA SER A 151 -11.83 13.59 -1.13
C SER A 151 -11.05 14.56 -2.02
N VAL A 152 -11.28 14.50 -3.33
CA VAL A 152 -10.75 15.48 -4.29
C VAL A 152 -11.03 16.94 -3.91
N HIS A 153 -12.08 17.22 -3.14
CA HIS A 153 -12.43 18.58 -2.69
C HIS A 153 -12.02 18.89 -1.25
N CYS A 154 -11.72 17.87 -0.44
CA CYS A 154 -11.41 18.03 0.97
C CYS A 154 -10.27 17.08 1.36
N GLN A 155 -9.05 17.60 1.44
CA GLN A 155 -7.86 16.78 1.69
C GLN A 155 -7.83 16.21 3.12
N PRO A 156 -7.19 15.05 3.32
CA PRO A 156 -6.91 14.53 4.66
C PRO A 156 -6.16 15.54 5.55
N PRO A 157 -6.31 15.47 6.88
CA PRO A 157 -5.50 16.25 7.82
C PRO A 157 -4.01 16.03 7.60
N ALA A 158 -3.18 17.07 7.80
CA ALA A 158 -1.74 17.00 7.52
C ALA A 158 -0.99 15.92 8.32
N ARG A 159 -1.48 15.58 9.52
CA ARG A 159 -0.89 14.55 10.39
C ARG A 159 -1.72 13.25 10.39
N ALA A 160 -2.55 13.06 9.37
CA ALA A 160 -3.35 11.87 9.24
C ALA A 160 -2.46 10.63 9.05
N ALA A 161 -2.79 9.56 9.76
CA ALA A 161 -2.07 8.30 9.71
C ALA A 161 -3.05 7.13 9.76
N PHE A 162 -2.74 6.07 9.03
CA PHE A 162 -3.37 4.78 9.22
C PHE A 162 -3.01 4.22 10.59
N THR A 163 -3.89 3.37 11.11
CA THR A 163 -3.54 2.45 12.19
C THR A 163 -3.33 1.08 11.56
N ALA A 164 -2.11 0.55 11.64
CA ALA A 164 -1.78 -0.78 11.17
C ALA A 164 -1.66 -1.75 12.36
N PHE A 165 -2.14 -2.97 12.19
CA PHE A 165 -2.02 -4.05 13.15
C PHE A 165 -1.23 -5.19 12.48
N PRO A 166 0.10 -5.22 12.65
CA PRO A 166 0.92 -6.25 12.04
C PRO A 166 0.82 -7.55 12.85
N TYR A 167 -0.08 -8.44 12.44
CA TYR A 167 -0.18 -9.82 12.95
C TYR A 167 -0.45 -9.94 14.46
N SER A 168 -0.89 -8.85 15.09
CA SER A 168 -1.14 -8.74 16.53
C SER A 168 -2.14 -7.63 16.80
N ASN A 169 -2.67 -7.53 18.02
CA ASN A 169 -3.57 -6.45 18.42
C ASN A 169 -2.83 -5.15 18.78
N GLU A 170 -1.50 -5.14 18.73
CA GLU A 170 -0.66 -3.95 18.88
C GLU A 170 -0.73 -3.09 17.61
N SER A 171 -0.99 -1.80 17.79
CA SER A 171 -1.11 -0.87 16.68
C SER A 171 0.20 -0.13 16.39
N ARG A 172 0.39 0.23 15.12
CA ARG A 172 1.42 1.15 14.64
C ARG A 172 0.77 2.24 13.79
N HIS A 173 1.24 3.46 13.92
CA HIS A 173 0.76 4.57 13.09
C HIS A 173 1.60 4.69 11.83
N VAL A 174 0.96 4.63 10.66
CA VAL A 174 1.61 4.77 9.36
C VAL A 174 1.11 6.07 8.70
N PRO A 175 1.94 7.12 8.57
CA PRO A 175 1.52 8.39 7.99
C PRO A 175 0.92 8.23 6.58
N ILE A 176 -0.16 8.95 6.26
CA ILE A 176 -0.83 8.93 4.94
C ILE A 176 -0.04 9.73 3.90
N GLN A 177 0.52 10.86 4.32
CA GLN A 177 1.48 11.59 3.51
C GLN A 177 2.86 11.11 3.94
N GLU A 178 3.67 10.64 2.98
CA GLU A 178 5.09 10.46 3.27
C GLU A 178 5.67 11.83 3.58
N ASP A 179 6.40 11.91 4.70
CA ASP A 179 7.16 13.10 5.03
C ASP A 179 8.16 13.33 3.89
N LEU A 180 8.02 14.43 3.18
CA LEU A 180 8.91 14.77 2.07
C LEU A 180 10.36 14.87 2.53
N SER A 181 10.59 15.20 3.80
CA SER A 181 11.91 15.16 4.41
C SER A 181 12.51 13.75 4.36
N LEU A 182 11.68 12.71 4.52
CA LEU A 182 12.06 11.31 4.45
C LEU A 182 12.28 10.85 2.99
N LEU A 183 11.47 11.32 2.04
CA LEU A 183 11.68 11.08 0.61
C LEU A 183 12.98 11.73 0.12
N ILE A 184 13.25 12.96 0.57
CA ILE A 184 14.49 13.67 0.26
C ILE A 184 15.68 13.01 0.94
N SER A 185 15.56 12.49 2.18
CA SER A 185 16.64 11.75 2.81
C SER A 185 16.94 10.45 2.04
N LYS A 186 15.91 9.68 1.70
CA LYS A 186 16.04 8.49 0.84
C LYS A 186 16.71 8.84 -0.49
N PHE A 187 16.35 9.96 -1.11
CA PHE A 187 16.99 10.44 -2.34
C PHE A 187 18.47 10.81 -2.15
N LYS A 188 18.85 11.41 -1.02
CA LYS A 188 20.27 11.69 -0.70
C LYS A 188 21.10 10.41 -0.59
N ASP A 189 20.52 9.39 0.01
CA ASP A 189 21.18 8.12 0.28
C ASP A 189 21.22 7.19 -0.95
N MET A 190 20.54 7.54 -2.05
CA MET A 190 20.56 6.76 -3.28
C MET A 190 21.93 6.80 -3.99
N PRO A 191 22.32 5.71 -4.67
CA PRO A 191 23.43 5.72 -5.61
C PRO A 191 23.26 6.79 -6.71
N PRO A 192 24.35 7.42 -7.21
CA PRO A 192 24.27 8.50 -8.20
C PRO A 192 23.51 8.13 -9.48
N ASN A 193 23.67 6.91 -9.98
CA ASN A 193 22.95 6.39 -11.15
C ASN A 193 21.43 6.33 -10.90
N LYS A 194 21.01 5.88 -9.72
CA LYS A 194 19.60 5.81 -9.33
C LYS A 194 18.98 7.21 -9.14
N ARG A 195 19.74 8.16 -8.58
CA ARG A 195 19.30 9.56 -8.51
C ARG A 195 19.05 10.17 -9.88
N ALA A 196 19.93 9.91 -10.84
CA ALA A 196 19.81 10.44 -12.19
C ALA A 196 18.53 9.95 -12.89
N GLU A 197 18.19 8.68 -12.73
CA GLU A 197 16.95 8.11 -13.27
C GLU A 197 15.69 8.72 -12.62
N VAL A 198 15.68 8.91 -11.29
CA VAL A 198 14.59 9.65 -10.60
C VAL A 198 14.45 11.07 -11.13
N ILE A 199 15.56 11.78 -11.32
CA ILE A 199 15.56 13.14 -11.86
C ILE A 199 14.96 13.17 -13.27
N ILE A 200 15.33 12.22 -14.14
CA ILE A 200 14.79 12.12 -15.50
C ILE A 200 13.27 11.94 -15.47
N GLU A 201 12.74 11.11 -14.58
CA GLU A 201 11.28 10.95 -14.50
C GLU A 201 10.58 12.16 -13.87
N LEU A 202 11.18 12.77 -12.85
CA LEU A 202 10.68 14.04 -12.33
C LEU A 202 10.68 15.14 -13.40
N GLN A 203 11.65 15.15 -14.32
CA GLN A 203 11.66 16.04 -15.49
C GLN A 203 10.47 15.77 -16.43
N LYS A 204 10.12 14.50 -16.69
CA LYS A 204 8.94 14.16 -17.51
C LYS A 204 7.64 14.62 -16.84
N VAL A 205 7.51 14.41 -15.53
CA VAL A 205 6.35 14.92 -14.77
C VAL A 205 6.31 16.45 -14.77
N ALA A 206 7.47 17.12 -14.69
CA ALA A 206 7.55 18.58 -14.76
C ALA A 206 7.19 19.15 -16.13
N GLN A 207 7.38 18.40 -17.22
CA GLN A 207 6.89 18.80 -18.56
C GLN A 207 5.36 18.84 -18.61
N GLU A 208 4.69 17.91 -17.92
CA GLU A 208 3.23 17.89 -17.79
C GLU A 208 2.73 18.90 -16.74
N GLN A 209 3.59 19.26 -15.77
CA GLN A 209 3.29 20.18 -14.68
C GLN A 209 4.42 21.19 -14.48
N PRO A 210 4.42 22.32 -15.22
CA PRO A 210 5.52 23.28 -15.24
C PRO A 210 5.91 23.85 -13.87
N GLY A 211 4.97 23.84 -12.90
CA GLY A 211 5.22 24.26 -11.51
C GLY A 211 6.22 23.39 -10.75
N LEU A 212 6.55 22.19 -11.23
CA LEU A 212 7.57 21.31 -10.62
C LEU A 212 8.99 21.60 -11.09
N GLN A 213 9.17 22.30 -12.21
CA GLN A 213 10.48 22.48 -12.83
C GLN A 213 11.56 23.02 -11.88
N PRO A 214 11.29 24.02 -11.00
CA PRO A 214 12.34 24.53 -10.12
C PRO A 214 12.78 23.49 -9.07
N THR A 215 11.88 22.61 -8.62
CA THR A 215 12.23 21.50 -7.72
C THR A 215 13.20 20.53 -8.37
N VAL A 216 12.92 20.19 -9.64
CA VAL A 216 13.74 19.29 -10.44
C VAL A 216 15.12 19.88 -10.70
N ASP A 217 15.17 21.19 -10.97
CA ASP A 217 16.43 21.93 -11.16
C ASP A 217 17.27 21.96 -9.87
N HIS A 218 16.65 22.10 -8.70
CA HIS A 218 17.38 22.02 -7.42
C HIS A 218 17.86 20.61 -7.10
N LEU A 219 17.04 19.57 -7.36
CA LEU A 219 17.44 18.17 -7.14
C LEU A 219 18.60 17.74 -8.05
N SER A 220 18.58 18.15 -9.32
CA SER A 220 19.65 17.86 -10.27
C SER A 220 20.99 18.54 -9.92
N LYS A 221 20.94 19.65 -9.17
CA LYS A 221 22.13 20.32 -8.61
C LYS A 221 22.56 19.78 -7.24
N GLY A 222 21.82 18.82 -6.67
CA GLY A 222 22.04 18.34 -5.30
C GLY A 222 21.62 19.32 -4.20
N GLU A 223 20.91 20.39 -4.54
CA GLU A 223 20.47 21.47 -3.64
C GLU A 223 19.20 21.09 -2.89
N THR A 224 19.29 20.02 -2.08
CA THR A 224 18.13 19.41 -1.42
C THR A 224 17.30 20.36 -0.54
N THR A 225 17.91 21.37 0.07
CA THR A 225 17.22 22.39 0.87
C THR A 225 16.39 23.34 0.01
N ALA A 226 16.88 23.70 -1.17
CA ALA A 226 16.17 24.55 -2.13
C ALA A 226 15.07 23.76 -2.87
N ALA A 227 15.31 22.46 -3.13
CA ALA A 227 14.28 21.55 -3.62
C ALA A 227 13.12 21.44 -2.62
N GLN A 228 13.41 21.27 -1.32
CA GLN A 228 12.38 21.23 -0.27
C GLN A 228 11.59 22.54 -0.20
N ALA A 229 12.26 23.69 -0.21
CA ALA A 229 11.62 25.00 -0.21
C ALA A 229 10.70 25.22 -1.42
N THR A 230 11.09 24.70 -2.59
CA THR A 230 10.26 24.77 -3.79
C THR A 230 9.03 23.87 -3.68
N ILE A 231 9.20 22.62 -3.23
CA ILE A 231 8.09 21.67 -3.01
C ILE A 231 7.06 22.23 -2.04
N ASP A 232 7.49 22.92 -0.99
CA ASP A 232 6.60 23.57 -0.02
C ASP A 232 5.87 24.80 -0.60
N ALA A 233 6.38 25.37 -1.69
CA ALA A 233 5.77 26.48 -2.43
C ALA A 233 4.86 26.04 -3.60
N VAL A 234 4.93 24.78 -4.07
CA VAL A 234 4.06 24.28 -5.15
C VAL A 234 2.66 23.94 -4.60
N PRO A 235 1.56 24.27 -5.31
CA PRO A 235 0.21 23.91 -4.90
C PRO A 235 0.05 22.42 -4.56
N LYS A 236 -0.60 22.15 -3.42
CA LYS A 236 -0.76 20.85 -2.73
C LYS A 236 -1.06 19.62 -3.61
N TYR A 237 -1.67 19.80 -4.78
CA TYR A 237 -2.06 18.74 -5.72
C TYR A 237 -0.86 18.13 -6.47
N VAL A 238 0.20 18.92 -6.68
CA VAL A 238 1.42 18.50 -7.38
C VAL A 238 2.34 17.64 -6.50
N ARG A 239 2.17 17.78 -5.17
CA ARG A 239 2.84 17.02 -4.11
C ARG A 239 2.54 15.51 -4.16
N ILE A 240 1.39 15.12 -4.73
CA ILE A 240 0.94 13.72 -4.85
C ILE A 240 1.59 13.03 -6.05
N LEU A 241 1.82 13.76 -7.14
CA LEU A 241 2.42 13.21 -8.37
C LEU A 241 3.93 13.01 -8.24
N SER A 242 4.62 13.90 -7.53
CA SER A 242 6.03 13.70 -7.18
C SER A 242 6.23 12.52 -6.22
N GLN A 243 5.30 12.30 -5.28
CA GLN A 243 5.31 11.12 -4.40
C GLN A 243 5.06 9.82 -5.16
N LYS A 244 4.10 9.78 -6.09
CA LYS A 244 3.84 8.61 -6.95
C LYS A 244 5.03 8.26 -7.84
N ALA A 245 5.65 9.25 -8.49
CA ALA A 245 6.78 9.03 -9.38
C ALA A 245 8.03 8.53 -8.61
N VAL A 246 8.32 9.14 -7.45
CA VAL A 246 9.48 8.76 -6.63
C VAL A 246 9.26 7.40 -5.95
N ALA A 247 8.06 7.12 -5.42
CA ALA A 247 7.75 5.84 -4.77
C ALA A 247 7.81 4.67 -5.77
N ARG A 248 7.20 4.81 -6.95
CA ARG A 248 7.24 3.79 -8.01
C ARG A 248 8.68 3.46 -8.42
N TYR A 249 9.52 4.48 -8.54
CA TYR A 249 10.90 4.28 -8.93
C TYR A 249 11.74 3.62 -7.82
N ILE A 250 11.50 3.95 -6.54
CA ILE A 250 12.16 3.28 -5.41
C ILE A 250 11.85 1.77 -5.41
N GLU A 251 10.62 1.38 -5.73
CA GLU A 251 10.25 -0.04 -5.83
C GLU A 251 10.87 -0.73 -7.06
N GLU A 252 10.86 -0.08 -8.22
CA GLU A 252 11.52 -0.59 -9.44
C GLU A 252 13.04 -0.75 -9.24
N ALA A 253 13.68 0.14 -8.49
CA ALA A 253 15.10 0.06 -8.15
C ALA A 253 15.41 -1.11 -7.21
N LYS A 254 14.56 -1.37 -6.20
CA LYS A 254 14.70 -2.53 -5.29
C LYS A 254 14.47 -3.86 -6.01
N ALA A 255 13.45 -3.93 -6.88
CA ALA A 255 13.17 -5.12 -7.66
C ALA A 255 14.33 -5.47 -8.62
N GLN A 256 14.99 -4.45 -9.19
CA GLN A 256 16.20 -4.67 -9.99
C GLN A 256 17.38 -5.16 -9.12
N GLU A 257 17.58 -4.62 -7.93
CA GLU A 257 18.66 -5.05 -7.02
C GLU A 257 18.49 -6.52 -6.59
N GLU A 258 17.26 -6.95 -6.32
CA GLU A 258 16.94 -8.33 -5.99
C GLU A 258 17.11 -9.26 -7.21
N HIS A 259 16.74 -8.79 -8.41
CA HIS A 259 16.99 -9.50 -9.66
C HIS A 259 18.48 -9.66 -9.96
N TRP A 260 19.28 -8.60 -9.82
CA TRP A 260 20.74 -8.66 -10.02
C TRP A 260 21.41 -9.53 -8.96
N SER A 261 20.97 -9.46 -7.70
CA SER A 261 21.47 -10.32 -6.63
C SER A 261 21.17 -11.79 -6.91
N GLN A 262 19.99 -12.12 -7.45
CA GLN A 262 19.66 -13.47 -7.90
C GLN A 262 20.47 -13.91 -9.13
N VAL A 263 20.66 -13.03 -10.11
CA VAL A 263 21.47 -13.32 -11.32
C VAL A 263 22.94 -13.55 -10.98
N PHE A 264 23.51 -12.79 -10.04
CA PHE A 264 24.89 -12.96 -9.59
C PHE A 264 25.08 -14.09 -8.55
N SER A 265 24.01 -14.55 -7.91
CA SER A 265 24.03 -15.74 -7.04
C SER A 265 23.95 -17.06 -7.83
N ILE A 266 23.67 -17.01 -9.13
CA ILE A 266 23.71 -18.17 -10.03
C ILE A 266 25.14 -18.31 -10.57
N ASN A 267 25.96 -19.02 -9.79
CA ASN A 267 27.14 -19.82 -10.19
C ASN A 267 28.02 -19.32 -11.34
N PHE A 268 29.12 -18.65 -11.00
CA PHE A 268 30.38 -18.85 -11.69
C PHE A 268 31.24 -19.87 -10.91
N ASP A 269 31.09 -21.15 -11.23
CA ASP A 269 32.11 -22.15 -10.92
C ASP A 269 33.31 -21.91 -11.84
N PHE A 270 34.26 -21.10 -11.39
CA PHE A 270 35.55 -21.00 -12.05
C PHE A 270 36.40 -22.23 -11.72
N PRO A 271 36.86 -23.03 -12.70
CA PRO A 271 37.80 -24.10 -12.44
C PRO A 271 39.13 -23.49 -11.97
N THR A 272 39.60 -23.95 -10.81
CA THR A 272 40.86 -23.56 -10.21
C THR A 272 42.03 -23.93 -11.13
N ILE A 273 42.60 -22.94 -11.83
CA ILE A 273 43.85 -23.13 -12.59
C ILE A 273 45.01 -23.08 -11.59
N ARG A 274 45.64 -24.24 -11.33
CA ARG A 274 46.90 -24.34 -10.60
C ARG A 274 48.06 -24.06 -11.55
N PHE A 275 48.86 -23.04 -11.26
CA PHE A 275 50.15 -22.82 -11.91
C PHE A 275 51.22 -23.70 -11.24
N PRO A 276 52.07 -24.42 -12.00
CA PRO A 276 53.23 -25.08 -11.43
C PRO A 276 54.32 -24.05 -11.10
N LEU A 277 54.79 -24.06 -9.84
CA LEU A 277 56.03 -23.43 -9.42
C LEU A 277 57.21 -24.11 -10.13
N LEU A 278 57.98 -23.33 -10.90
CA LEU A 278 59.32 -23.69 -11.33
C LEU A 278 60.32 -23.12 -10.32
N VAL A 279 61.07 -24.02 -9.67
CA VAL A 279 62.41 -23.79 -9.10
C VAL A 279 63.34 -24.70 -9.88
#